data_AF-T0RJA3-F1
#
_entry.id   AF-T0RJA3-F1
#
_cell.length_a   1.000
_cell.length_b   1.000
_cell.length_c   1.000
_cell.angle_alpha   90.00
_cell.angle_beta   90.00
_cell.angle_gamma   90.00
#
_symmetry.space_group_name_H-M   'P 1'
#
loop_
_entity.id
_entity.type
_entity.pdbx_description
1 polymer ?
#
loop_
_entity_poly.entity_id
_entity_poly.type
_entity_poly.pdbx_seq_one_letter_code
_entity_poly.pdbx_strand_id
1 'polypeptide(L)' 'MNKAILDRVAYLLDSKSPQQDFDLLISLQKEQAPWLSNEEAIDCVIFSLVRYYEDYQLSYLWWNEMTQSHYEQRAA' A
#
# COMPACT_ATOMS: atom_id res chain seq x y z
N MET A 1 6.42 4.68 3.52
CA MET A 1 5.58 4.59 2.32
C MET A 1 6.00 5.67 1.33
N ASN A 2 6.34 5.24 0.12
CA ASN A 2 6.78 6.12 -0.95
C ASN A 2 5.68 7.12 -1.36
N LYS A 3 6.06 8.40 -1.54
CA LYS A 3 5.13 9.46 -1.99
C LYS A 3 4.42 9.08 -3.30
N ALA A 4 5.11 8.45 -4.24
CA ALA A 4 4.52 8.06 -5.52
C ALA A 4 3.39 7.04 -5.36
N ILE A 5 3.45 6.18 -4.33
CA ILE A 5 2.40 5.20 -4.04
C ILE A 5 1.19 5.90 -3.45
N LEU A 6 1.39 6.80 -2.49
CA LEU A 6 0.31 7.63 -1.93
C LEU A 6 -0.36 8.49 -2.99
N ASP A 7 0.41 9.10 -3.90
CA ASP A 7 -0.15 9.91 -4.99
C ASP A 7 -0.99 9.03 -5.95
N ARG A 8 -0.57 7.79 -6.22
CA ARG A 8 -1.36 6.86 -7.04
C ARG A 8 -2.61 6.37 -6.33
N VAL A 9 -2.53 6.05 -5.04
CA VAL A 9 -3.68 5.70 -4.19
C VAL A 9 -4.68 6.86 -4.14
N ALA A 10 -4.20 8.10 -3.98
CA ALA A 10 -5.03 9.31 -3.99
C ALA A 10 -5.86 9.40 -5.27
N TYR A 11 -5.22 9.16 -6.41
CA TYR A 11 -5.87 9.16 -7.71
C TYR A 11 -6.94 8.08 -7.84
N LEU A 12 -6.66 6.85 -7.39
CA LEU A 12 -7.62 5.73 -7.48
C LEU A 12 -8.85 5.95 -6.58
N LEU A 13 -8.64 6.49 -5.40
CA LEU A 13 -9.69 6.72 -4.40
C LEU A 13 -10.42 8.05 -4.59
N ASP A 14 -10.02 8.89 -5.54
CA ASP A 14 -10.44 10.29 -5.67
C ASP A 14 -10.34 11.04 -4.32
N SER A 15 -9.24 10.78 -3.60
CA SER A 15 -9.03 11.24 -2.23
C SER A 15 -8.42 12.63 -2.17
N LYS A 16 -8.94 13.46 -1.27
CA LYS A 16 -8.35 14.77 -0.90
C LYS A 16 -7.37 14.67 0.28
N SER A 17 -7.37 13.54 0.97
CA SER A 17 -6.56 13.26 2.16
C SER A 17 -5.98 11.85 2.09
N PRO A 18 -5.11 11.55 1.11
CA PRO A 18 -4.75 10.17 0.77
C PRO A 18 -4.08 9.40 1.89
N GLN A 19 -3.31 10.06 2.75
CA GLN A 19 -2.73 9.41 3.92
C GLN A 19 -3.82 8.95 4.91
N GLN A 20 -4.79 9.82 5.22
CA GLN A 20 -5.86 9.50 6.17
C GLN A 20 -6.76 8.39 5.65
N ASP A 21 -7.11 8.44 4.37
CA ASP A 21 -7.95 7.41 3.75
C ASP A 21 -7.22 6.07 3.68
N PHE A 22 -5.92 6.08 3.38
CA PHE A 22 -5.12 4.86 3.39
C PHE A 22 -4.95 4.29 4.80
N ASP A 23 -4.69 5.13 5.80
CA ASP A 23 -4.60 4.72 7.21
C ASP A 23 -5.94 4.12 7.70
N LEU A 24 -7.07 4.67 7.24
CA LEU A 24 -8.40 4.11 7.50
C LEU A 24 -8.55 2.72 6.86
N LEU A 25 -8.14 2.54 5.61
CA LEU A 25 -8.19 1.23 4.94
C LEU A 25 -7.35 0.18 5.67
N ILE A 26 -6.15 0.55 6.13
CA ILE A 26 -5.31 -0.34 6.95
C ILE A 26 -6.02 -0.69 8.26
N SER A 27 -6.63 0.31 8.92
CA SER A 27 -7.36 0.09 10.18
C SER A 27 -8.52 -0.89 9.98
N LEU A 28 -9.33 -0.72 8.92
CA LEU A 28 -10.41 -1.64 8.56
C LEU A 28 -9.89 -3.05 8.24
N GLN A 29 -8.76 -3.16 7.53
CA GLN A 29 -8.13 -4.45 7.24
C GLN A 29 -7.71 -5.16 8.53
N LYS A 30 -7.17 -4.42 9.51
CA LYS A 30 -6.79 -4.97 10.82
C LYS A 30 -7.98 -5.31 11.69
N GLU A 31 -9.09 -4.58 11.58
CA GLU A 31 -10.34 -4.95 12.27
C GLU A 31 -10.86 -6.30 11.76
N GLN A 32 -10.79 -6.55 10.45
CA GLN A 32 -11.21 -7.83 9.87
C GLN A 32 -10.21 -8.97 10.07
N ALA A 33 -8.91 -8.68 10.04
CA ALA A 33 -7.85 -9.66 10.20
C ALA A 33 -6.83 -9.19 11.26
N PRO A 34 -7.17 -9.28 12.57
CA PRO A 34 -6.32 -8.73 13.65
C PRO A 34 -4.97 -9.43 13.83
N TRP A 35 -4.81 -10.63 13.28
CA TRP A 35 -3.57 -11.40 13.33
C TRP A 35 -2.51 -10.93 12.33
N LEU A 36 -2.88 -10.08 11.36
CA LEU A 36 -1.92 -9.51 10.42
C LEU A 36 -1.03 -8.48 11.13
N SER A 37 0.26 -8.53 10.84
CA SER A 37 1.18 -7.44 11.13
C SER A 37 0.76 -6.17 10.35
N ASN A 38 1.32 -5.01 10.73
CA ASN A 38 1.03 -3.78 10.00
C ASN A 38 1.52 -3.84 8.56
N GLU A 39 2.67 -4.47 8.30
CA GLU A 39 3.22 -4.63 6.95
C GLU A 39 2.31 -5.52 6.09
N GLU A 40 1.87 -6.66 6.62
CA GLU A 40 0.93 -7.54 5.90
C GLU A 40 -0.43 -6.87 5.67
N ALA A 41 -0.90 -6.02 6.59
CA ALA A 41 -2.13 -5.27 6.41
C ALA A 41 -1.99 -4.24 5.28
N ILE A 42 -0.86 -3.56 5.18
CA ILE A 42 -0.54 -2.64 4.07
C ILE A 42 -0.51 -3.41 2.75
N ASP A 43 0.19 -4.55 2.70
CA ASP A 43 0.23 -5.41 1.51
C ASP A 43 -1.17 -5.80 1.04
N CYS A 44 -2.04 -6.23 1.97
CA CYS A 44 -3.41 -6.61 1.66
C CYS A 44 -4.23 -5.44 1.08
N VAL A 45 -4.08 -4.23 1.64
CA VAL A 45 -4.76 -3.04 1.13
C VAL A 45 -4.29 -2.71 -0.29
N ILE A 46 -2.97 -2.65 -0.51
CA ILE A 46 -2.40 -2.36 -1.84
C ILE A 46 -2.84 -3.41 -2.85
N PHE A 47 -2.76 -4.70 -2.52
CA PHE A 47 -3.19 -5.77 -3.40
C PHE A 47 -4.68 -5.68 -3.74
N SER A 48 -5.52 -5.31 -2.77
CA SER A 48 -6.95 -5.11 -2.98
C SER A 48 -7.23 -3.94 -3.93
N LEU A 49 -6.51 -2.82 -3.78
CA LEU A 49 -6.62 -1.67 -4.68
C LEU A 49 -6.16 -2.02 -6.10
N VAL A 50 -5.01 -2.69 -6.24
CA VAL A 50 -4.52 -3.16 -7.55
C VAL A 50 -5.54 -4.06 -8.21
N ARG A 51 -6.12 -5.01 -7.48
CA ARG A 51 -7.11 -5.96 -8.01
C ARG A 51 -8.43 -5.30 -8.37
N TYR A 52 -8.90 -4.35 -7.57
CA TYR A 52 -10.19 -3.69 -7.78
C TYR A 52 -10.15 -2.69 -8.94
N TYR A 53 -9.06 -1.92 -9.06
CA TYR A 53 -8.89 -0.91 -10.11
C TYR A 53 -8.11 -1.42 -11.33
N GLU A 54 -7.60 -2.66 -11.30
CA GLU A 54 -6.71 -3.23 -12.32
C GLU A 54 -5.47 -2.34 -12.59
N ASP A 55 -4.91 -1.74 -11.52
CA ASP A 55 -3.89 -0.71 -11.63
C ASP A 55 -2.46 -1.27 -11.63
N TYR A 56 -1.93 -1.56 -12.82
CA TYR A 56 -0.56 -2.05 -13.00
C TYR A 56 0.51 -1.06 -12.52
N GLN A 57 0.23 0.25 -12.54
CA GLN A 57 1.17 1.26 -12.09
C GLN A 57 1.38 1.18 -10.57
N LEU A 58 0.30 1.07 -9.80
CA LEU A 58 0.37 0.86 -8.35
C LEU A 58 1.08 -0.46 -8.03
N SER A 59 0.77 -1.53 -8.77
CA SER A 59 1.47 -2.81 -8.62
C SER A 59 2.98 -2.69 -8.83
N TYR A 60 3.41 -1.96 -9.86
CA TYR A 60 4.82 -1.74 -10.15
C TYR A 60 5.51 -0.89 -9.08
N LEU A 61 4.85 0.20 -8.64
CA LEU A 61 5.38 1.08 -7.61
C LEU A 61 5.59 0.32 -6.29
N TRP A 62 4.62 -0.52 -5.91
CA TRP A 62 4.71 -1.37 -4.71
C TRP A 62 5.85 -2.39 -4.81
N TRP A 63 5.92 -3.11 -5.93
CA TRP A 63 7.01 -4.05 -6.19
C TRP A 63 8.39 -3.41 -6.05
N ASN A 64 8.55 -2.18 -6.58
CA ASN A 64 9.81 -1.46 -6.50
C ASN A 64 10.15 -1.02 -5.06
N GLU A 65 9.19 -0.53 -4.27
CA GLU A 65 9.42 -0.19 -2.84
C GLU A 65 9.86 -1.43 -2.04
N MET A 66 9.17 -2.56 -2.23
CA MET A 66 9.51 -3.82 -1.55
C MET A 66 10.89 -4.33 -1.98
N THR A 67 11.21 -4.26 -3.27
CA THR A 67 12.50 -4.69 -3.80
C THR A 67 13.65 -3.80 -3.29
N GLN A 68 13.48 -2.49 -3.27
CA GLN A 68 14.51 -1.56 -2.76
C GLN A 68 14.79 -1.78 -1.27
N SER A 69 13.74 -1.95 -0.46
CA SER A 69 13.86 -2.27 0.96
C SER A 69 14.70 -3.54 1.20
N HIS A 70 14.49 -4.58 0.39
CA HIS A 70 15.26 -5.82 0.49
C HIS A 70 16.75 -5.67 0.13
N TYR A 71 17.10 -4.77 -0.78
CA TYR A 71 18.50 -4.50 -1.12
C TYR A 71 19.21 -3.67 -0.05
N GLU A 72 18.53 -2.67 0.53
CA GLU A 72 19.07 -1.86 1.62
C GLU A 72 19.36 -2.69 2.87
N GLN A 73 18.49 -3.64 3.21
CA GLN A 73 18.70 -4.57 4.33
C GLN A 73 19.87 -5.54 4.12
N ARG A 74 20.27 -5.82 2.87
CA ARG A 74 21.40 -6.70 2.55
C ARG A 74 22.74 -5.98 2.47
N ALA A 75 22.72 -4.66 2.33
CA ALA A 75 23.91 -3.82 2.25
C ALA A 75 24.34 -3.25 3.62
N ALA A 76 23.49 -3.37 4.64
CA ALA A 76 23.75 -3.00 6.04
C ALA A 76 24.31 -4.18 6.84
#